data_AF-A0A967XWS0-F1
#
_entry.id   AF-A0A967XWS0-F1
#
_cell.length_a   1.000
_cell.length_b   1.000
_cell.length_c   1.000
_cell.angle_alpha   90.00
_cell.angle_beta   90.00
_cell.angle_gamma   90.00
#
_symmetry.space_group_name_H-M   'P 1'
#
loop_
_entity.id
_entity.type
_entity.pdbx_description
1 polymer ?
#
loop_
_entity_poly.entity_id
_entity_poly.type
_entity_poly.pdbx_seq_one_letter_code
_entity_poly.pdbx_strand_id
1 'polypeptide(L)'
;DEDEKQIAKPWLETPIDTEKVKKNSTAITAFFSDDDPFVGLENVDLFKEQLNAKTLTFESKGHFSGEHGVTEFEPIYDEFMAIINK
;
A
#
# COMPACT_ATOMS: atom_id res chain seq x y z
N ASP A 1 6.52 -2.91 19.67
CA ASP A 1 7.28 -3.90 20.47
C ASP A 1 6.65 -5.31 20.29
N GLU A 2 6.83 -6.25 21.23
CA GLU A 2 6.24 -7.60 21.20
C GLU A 2 4.69 -7.57 21.23
N ASP A 3 4.09 -6.63 21.94
CA ASP A 3 2.64 -6.42 22.00
C ASP A 3 2.09 -6.00 20.64
N GLU A 4 2.75 -5.05 19.97
CA GLU A 4 2.38 -4.62 18.61
C GLU A 4 2.43 -5.78 17.61
N LYS A 5 3.45 -6.65 17.72
CA LYS A 5 3.56 -7.85 16.87
C LYS A 5 2.41 -8.81 17.13
N GLN A 6 2.00 -8.99 18.39
CA GLN A 6 0.87 -9.87 18.71
C GLN A 6 -0.46 -9.32 18.18
N ILE A 7 -0.64 -8.00 18.22
CA ILE A 7 -1.81 -7.31 17.64
C ILE A 7 -1.83 -7.42 16.11
N ALA A 8 -0.69 -7.25 15.45
CA ALA A 8 -0.58 -7.29 14.00
C ALA A 8 -0.64 -8.72 13.42
N LYS A 9 -0.27 -9.74 14.20
CA LYS A 9 -0.22 -11.14 13.78
C LYS A 9 -1.48 -11.61 13.03
N PRO A 10 -2.72 -11.45 13.56
CA PRO A 10 -3.91 -11.86 12.83
C PRO A 10 -4.10 -11.11 11.49
N TRP A 11 -3.54 -9.90 11.33
CA TRP A 11 -3.70 -9.10 10.11
C TRP A 11 -2.76 -9.59 9.01
N LEU A 12 -1.62 -10.16 9.39
CA LEU A 12 -0.62 -10.74 8.49
C LEU A 12 -0.92 -12.21 8.15
N GLU A 13 -1.42 -12.98 9.12
CA GLU A 13 -1.56 -14.44 8.97
C GLU A 13 -2.97 -14.88 8.54
N THR A 14 -4.01 -14.05 8.75
CA THR A 14 -5.36 -14.39 8.29
C THR A 14 -5.40 -14.21 6.76
N PRO A 15 -5.69 -15.28 5.98
CA PRO A 15 -5.74 -15.16 4.54
C PRO A 15 -6.80 -14.16 4.08
N ILE A 16 -6.42 -13.29 3.14
CA ILE A 16 -7.33 -12.34 2.50
C ILE A 16 -7.91 -12.97 1.23
N ASP A 17 -9.22 -12.86 1.05
CA ASP A 17 -9.90 -13.22 -0.20
C ASP A 17 -9.67 -12.11 -1.24
N THR A 18 -8.54 -12.21 -1.95
CA THR A 18 -8.11 -11.20 -2.94
C THR A 18 -9.00 -11.16 -4.17
N GLU A 19 -9.69 -12.26 -4.52
CA GLU A 19 -10.71 -12.28 -5.57
C GLU A 19 -11.92 -11.42 -5.19
N LYS A 20 -12.38 -11.52 -3.94
CA LYS A 20 -13.45 -10.67 -3.43
C LYS A 20 -13.02 -9.20 -3.41
N VAL A 21 -11.78 -8.89 -3.03
CA VAL A 21 -11.26 -7.51 -3.07
C VAL A 21 -11.30 -6.96 -4.49
N LYS A 22 -10.75 -7.70 -5.47
CA LYS A 22 -10.75 -7.32 -6.89
C LYS A 22 -12.17 -7.11 -7.43
N LYS A 23 -13.11 -8.01 -7.12
CA LYS A 23 -14.50 -7.91 -7.60
C LYS A 23 -15.24 -6.67 -7.09
N ASN A 24 -14.86 -6.16 -5.92
CA ASN A 24 -15.53 -5.03 -5.27
C ASN A 24 -14.77 -3.70 -5.44
N SER A 25 -13.70 -3.67 -6.23
CA SER A 25 -12.87 -2.48 -6.45
C SER A 25 -12.83 -2.14 -7.94
N THR A 26 -13.10 -0.89 -8.29
CA THR A 26 -12.99 -0.42 -9.69
C THR A 26 -11.54 -0.35 -10.15
N ALA A 27 -10.63 0.03 -9.25
CA ALA A 27 -9.20 0.07 -9.45
C ALA A 27 -8.51 -0.01 -8.08
N ILE A 28 -7.28 -0.51 -8.07
CA ILE A 28 -6.46 -0.58 -6.87
C ILE A 28 -5.10 0.03 -7.22
N THR A 29 -4.68 1.03 -6.46
CA THR A 29 -3.35 1.63 -6.56
C THR A 29 -2.66 1.54 -5.21
N ALA A 30 -1.39 1.11 -5.19
CA ALA A 30 -0.56 0.98 -4.00
C ALA A 30 0.72 1.81 -4.16
N PHE A 31 1.05 2.58 -3.13
CA PHE A 31 2.23 3.44 -3.08
C PHE A 31 3.24 2.83 -2.10
N PHE A 32 4.50 2.76 -2.50
CA PHE A 32 5.59 2.17 -1.73
C PHE A 32 6.75 3.16 -1.62
N SER A 33 7.49 3.13 -0.51
CA SER A 33 8.78 3.79 -0.39
C SER A 33 9.89 2.76 -0.44
N ASP A 34 11.04 3.10 -1.03
CA ASP A 34 12.21 2.22 -1.07
C ASP A 34 12.95 2.11 0.28
N ASP A 35 12.67 3.03 1.20
CA ASP A 35 13.25 3.11 2.54
C ASP A 35 12.22 2.96 3.68
N ASP A 36 11.02 2.42 3.40
CA ASP A 36 10.03 2.14 4.44
C ASP A 36 10.57 1.07 5.42
N PRO A 37 10.71 1.38 6.72
CA PRO A 37 11.29 0.45 7.69
C PRO A 37 10.35 -0.70 8.07
N PHE A 38 9.09 -0.65 7.69
CA PHE A 38 8.05 -1.62 8.05
C PHE A 38 7.53 -2.42 6.86
N VAL A 39 7.51 -1.83 5.66
CA VAL A 39 6.93 -2.43 4.44
C VAL A 39 8.02 -2.61 3.38
N GLY A 40 8.53 -3.83 3.24
CA GLY A 40 9.54 -4.15 2.23
C GLY A 40 9.00 -4.17 0.79
N LEU A 41 9.89 -3.94 -0.19
CA LEU A 41 9.55 -3.87 -1.61
C LEU A 41 9.07 -5.20 -2.21
N GLU A 42 9.27 -6.32 -1.52
CA GLU A 42 8.66 -7.61 -1.89
C GLU A 42 7.12 -7.54 -1.97
N ASN A 43 6.50 -6.60 -1.26
CA ASN A 43 5.06 -6.36 -1.32
C ASN A 43 4.61 -5.76 -2.65
N VAL A 44 5.51 -5.12 -3.42
CA VAL A 44 5.19 -4.55 -4.73
C VAL A 44 4.64 -5.64 -5.66
N ASP A 45 5.36 -6.76 -5.78
CA ASP A 45 4.95 -7.83 -6.69
C ASP A 45 3.75 -8.60 -6.12
N LEU A 46 3.67 -8.77 -4.80
CA LEU A 46 2.48 -9.33 -4.14
C LEU A 46 1.20 -8.57 -4.50
N PHE A 47 1.23 -7.23 -4.45
CA PHE A 47 0.06 -6.40 -4.78
C PHE A 47 -0.27 -6.42 -6.27
N LYS A 48 0.74 -6.45 -7.15
CA LYS A 48 0.50 -6.62 -8.60
C LYS A 48 -0.16 -7.96 -8.90
N GLU A 49 0.39 -9.05 -8.38
CA GLU A 49 -0.03 -10.41 -8.74
C GLU A 49 -1.38 -10.78 -8.10
N GLN A 50 -1.58 -10.45 -6.83
CA GLN A 50 -2.77 -10.88 -6.11
C GLN A 50 -3.96 -9.96 -6.35
N LEU A 51 -3.72 -8.65 -6.47
CA LEU A 51 -4.77 -7.63 -6.53
C LEU A 51 -4.90 -6.96 -7.91
N ASN A 52 -4.03 -7.26 -8.88
CA ASN A 52 -3.93 -6.50 -10.13
C ASN A 52 -3.73 -5.00 -9.87
N ALA A 53 -3.04 -4.65 -8.78
CA ALA A 53 -2.86 -3.28 -8.38
C ALA A 53 -1.85 -2.56 -9.29
N LYS A 54 -2.10 -1.28 -9.56
CA LYS A 54 -1.06 -0.37 -10.04
C LYS A 54 -0.14 -0.05 -8.85
N THR A 55 1.15 -0.26 -8.99
CA THR A 55 2.11 0.02 -7.92
C THR A 55 3.04 1.17 -8.31
N LEU A 56 3.28 2.09 -7.39
CA LEU A 56 4.17 3.24 -7.56
C LEU A 56 5.19 3.23 -6.41
N THR A 57 6.49 3.20 -6.74
CA THR A 57 7.56 3.25 -5.73
C THR A 57 8.22 4.63 -5.76
N PHE A 58 8.43 5.21 -4.59
CA PHE A 58 9.03 6.52 -4.39
C PHE A 58 10.33 6.38 -3.62
N GLU A 59 11.27 7.27 -3.91
CA GLU A 59 12.54 7.31 -3.20
C GLU A 59 12.39 8.11 -1.90
N SER A 60 12.91 7.57 -0.80
CA SER A 60 13.13 8.26 0.47
C SER A 60 11.89 8.94 1.07
N LYS A 61 10.75 8.24 1.07
CA LYS A 61 9.48 8.69 1.69
C LYS A 61 9.21 8.06 3.06
N GLY A 62 10.08 7.17 3.53
CA GLY A 62 9.88 6.40 4.76
C GLY A 62 8.51 5.74 4.79
N HIS A 63 7.84 5.78 5.95
CA HIS A 63 6.48 5.24 6.11
C HIS A 63 5.36 6.23 5.71
N PHE A 64 5.63 7.18 4.80
CA PHE A 64 4.71 8.24 4.37
C PHE A 64 4.07 9.03 5.53
N SER A 65 4.76 9.11 6.66
CA SER A 65 4.26 9.78 7.86
C SER A 65 4.85 11.18 8.01
N GLY A 66 4.18 12.02 8.81
CA GLY A 66 4.70 13.34 9.15
C GLY A 66 6.07 13.30 9.85
N GLU A 67 6.38 12.20 10.56
CA GLU A 67 7.71 11.97 11.16
C GLU A 67 8.82 11.83 10.11
N HIS A 68 8.48 11.36 8.91
CA HIS A 68 9.35 11.29 7.74
C HIS A 68 9.24 12.52 6.83
N GLY A 69 8.61 13.61 7.32
CA GLY A 69 8.45 14.85 6.57
C GLY A 69 7.38 14.82 5.49
N VAL A 70 6.55 13.77 5.44
CA VAL A 70 5.45 13.65 4.49
C VAL A 70 4.18 14.22 5.13
N THR A 71 3.92 15.50 4.87
CA THR A 71 2.68 16.20 5.31
C THR A 71 1.69 16.42 4.18
N GLU A 72 2.16 16.32 2.94
CA GLU A 72 1.39 16.41 1.70
C GLU A 72 1.87 15.30 0.77
N PHE A 73 0.96 14.76 -0.06
CA PHE A 73 1.27 13.66 -0.97
C PHE A 73 0.40 13.72 -2.23
N GLU A 74 0.74 14.62 -3.14
CA GLU A 74 0.04 14.83 -4.43
C GLU A 74 -0.21 13.56 -5.24
N PRO A 75 0.68 12.54 -5.28
CA PRO A 75 0.42 11.33 -6.05
C PRO A 75 -0.89 10.63 -5.68
N ILE A 76 -1.38 10.76 -4.44
CA ILE A 76 -2.68 10.18 -4.07
C ILE A 76 -3.84 10.90 -4.78
N TYR A 77 -3.74 12.22 -4.93
CA TYR A 77 -4.74 13.04 -5.60
C TYR A 77 -4.76 12.72 -7.09
N ASP A 78 -3.60 12.69 -7.73
CA ASP A 78 -3.48 12.41 -9.16
C ASP A 78 -4.06 11.03 -9.52
N GLU A 79 -3.74 10.00 -8.74
CA GLU A 79 -4.27 8.65 -8.95
C GLU A 79 -5.77 8.57 -8.68
N PHE A 80 -6.26 9.26 -7.64
CA PHE A 80 -7.69 9.33 -7.37
C PHE A 80 -8.44 10.00 -8.53
N MET A 81 -7.95 11.14 -9.01
CA MET A 81 -8.53 11.86 -10.15
C MET A 81 -8.50 10.99 -11.43
N ALA A 82 -7.44 10.21 -11.64
CA ALA A 82 -7.33 9.28 -12.76
C ALA A 82 -8.31 8.10 -12.68
N ILE A 83 -8.78 7.73 -11.48
CA ILE A 83 -9.79 6.67 -11.30
C ILE A 83 -11.19 7.22 -11.57
N ILE A 84 -11.53 8.39 -11.03
CA ILE A 84 -12.89 8.95 -11.13
C ILE A 84 -13.23 9.50 -12.52
N ASN A 85 -12.23 9.91 -13.30
CA ASN A 85 -12.41 10.52 -14.62
C ASN A 85 -12.35 9.50 -15.78
N LYS A 86 -12.34 8.20 -15.48
CA LYS A 86 -12.45 7.11 -16.46
C LYS A 86 -13.91 6.75 -16.70
#